data_AF-I7C3Y5-F1
#
_entry.id   AF-I7C3Y5-F1
#
_cell.length_a   1.000
_cell.length_b   1.000
_cell.length_c   1.000
_cell.angle_alpha   90.00
_cell.angle_beta   90.00
_cell.angle_gamma   90.00
#
_symmetry.space_group_name_H-M   'P 1'
#
loop_
_entity.id
_entity.type
_entity.pdbx_description
1 polymer ?
#
loop_
_entity_poly.entity_id
_entity_poly.type
_entity_poly.pdbx_seq_one_letter_code
_entity_poly.pdbx_strand_id
1 'polypeptide(L)'
;MGAGISLKAEYYDQALACNLEGLWFEVHPENYMVGGPRLAWLNRIAALHPVSLHGVALSLAADAPPDQDHLQRLRALCDQIEPVLVSEHLAWSTWQGHYHPDLLPFPRSNEALQRIAENIQRCQEVLGRRISIENPSHYLQLQGHDWDEIDFLDELTRRTGCGLLLDINNVYVSAHNLGFSATAYLDRFPAQAITEVHLAGHSDDDQGSLLIDSHDALVAEPVWALYRQLVSRVGPRPTLIERDDKLPPFTELLAERSIAQSIMTCPGVLP
;
A
#
# COMPACT_ATOMS: atom_id res chain seq x y z
N MET A 1 2.69 15.98 -1.83
CA MET A 1 2.38 15.51 -0.46
C MET A 1 3.68 15.11 0.22
N GLY A 2 3.74 15.25 1.55
CA GLY A 2 4.86 14.82 2.38
C GLY A 2 4.63 13.42 2.94
N ALA A 3 5.11 13.18 4.17
CA ALA A 3 4.83 11.93 4.87
C ALA A 3 3.48 11.96 5.62
N GLY A 4 2.77 10.84 5.65
CA GLY A 4 1.48 10.63 6.34
C GLY A 4 1.52 9.45 7.29
N ILE A 5 0.40 9.14 7.93
CA ILE A 5 0.25 7.98 8.83
C ILE A 5 -1.08 7.25 8.60
N SER A 6 -1.11 5.95 8.83
CA SER A 6 -2.35 5.17 8.86
C SER A 6 -3.30 5.70 9.94
N LEU A 7 -4.58 5.80 9.62
CA LEU A 7 -5.63 6.26 10.54
C LEU A 7 -6.53 5.10 10.99
N LYS A 8 -6.43 4.76 12.26
CA LYS A 8 -7.30 3.83 12.96
C LYS A 8 -8.25 4.59 13.91
N ALA A 9 -9.32 3.94 14.35
CA ALA A 9 -10.38 4.58 15.13
C ALA A 9 -9.88 5.14 16.47
N GLU A 10 -8.88 4.49 17.04
CA GLU A 10 -8.16 4.85 18.26
C GLU A 10 -7.51 6.24 18.18
N TYR A 11 -7.23 6.73 16.96
CA TYR A 11 -6.55 7.99 16.73
C TYR A 11 -7.47 9.14 16.29
N TYR A 12 -8.79 8.94 16.15
CA TYR A 12 -9.67 9.97 15.56
C TYR A 12 -9.63 11.32 16.28
N ASP A 13 -9.69 11.34 17.61
CA ASP A 13 -9.63 12.58 18.38
C ASP A 13 -8.28 13.29 18.20
N GLN A 14 -7.19 12.51 18.21
CA GLN A 14 -5.83 13.03 18.05
C GLN A 14 -5.57 13.54 16.63
N ALA A 15 -6.07 12.83 15.62
CA ALA A 15 -6.02 13.23 14.22
C ALA A 15 -6.79 14.54 14.00
N LEU A 16 -8.01 14.65 14.53
CA LEU A 16 -8.83 15.87 14.40
C LEU A 16 -8.20 17.07 15.13
N ALA A 17 -7.51 16.84 16.24
CA ALA A 17 -6.84 17.89 17.01
C ALA A 17 -5.44 18.27 16.46
N CYS A 18 -4.87 17.46 15.56
CA CYS A 18 -3.52 17.67 15.07
C CYS A 18 -3.49 18.75 13.98
N ASN A 19 -2.66 19.77 14.15
CA ASN A 19 -2.46 20.85 13.18
C ASN A 19 -1.09 20.79 12.49
N LEU A 20 -0.46 19.61 12.48
CA LEU A 20 0.84 19.43 11.85
C LEU A 20 0.74 19.65 10.34
N GLU A 21 1.48 20.62 9.82
CA GLU A 21 1.45 20.96 8.40
C GLU A 21 1.92 19.79 7.52
N GLY A 22 1.18 19.54 6.44
CA GLY A 22 1.49 18.47 5.49
C GLY A 22 1.21 17.06 6.01
N LEU A 23 0.57 16.91 7.18
CA LEU A 23 0.03 15.63 7.63
C LEU A 23 -1.18 15.23 6.78
N TRP A 24 -1.16 13.98 6.34
CA TRP A 24 -2.27 13.33 5.64
C TRP A 24 -2.43 11.91 6.20
N PHE A 25 -3.60 11.34 5.96
CA PHE A 25 -3.99 10.06 6.54
C PHE A 25 -4.35 9.06 5.45
N GLU A 26 -4.09 7.79 5.72
CA GLU A 26 -4.62 6.71 4.91
C GLU A 26 -5.58 5.84 5.73
N VAL A 27 -6.62 5.34 5.08
CA VAL A 27 -7.59 4.42 5.68
C VAL A 27 -7.92 3.27 4.75
N HIS A 28 -8.26 2.12 5.32
CA HIS A 28 -8.89 1.03 4.57
C HIS A 28 -10.37 1.37 4.33
N PRO A 29 -10.80 1.58 3.08
CA PRO A 29 -12.14 2.08 2.78
C PRO A 29 -13.24 1.12 3.23
N GLU A 30 -12.98 -0.18 3.30
CA GLU A 30 -13.91 -1.23 3.76
C GLU A 30 -14.47 -0.94 5.15
N ASN A 31 -13.68 -0.31 6.03
CA ASN A 31 -14.11 0.08 7.37
C ASN A 31 -15.15 1.21 7.39
N TYR A 32 -15.36 1.90 6.27
CA TYR A 32 -16.17 3.11 6.15
C TYR A 32 -17.32 2.96 5.15
N MET A 33 -17.25 2.00 4.22
CA MET A 33 -18.34 1.69 3.27
C MET A 33 -19.63 1.21 3.95
N VAL A 34 -19.57 0.76 5.20
CA VAL A 34 -20.74 0.36 6.00
C VAL A 34 -21.51 1.55 6.61
N GLY A 35 -20.97 2.77 6.49
CA GLY A 35 -21.57 4.00 7.01
C GLY A 35 -21.43 4.18 8.52
N GLY A 36 -22.35 4.96 9.11
CA GLY A 36 -22.43 5.16 10.56
C GLY A 36 -21.35 6.07 11.16
N PRO A 37 -21.06 5.93 12.48
CA PRO A 37 -20.15 6.84 13.19
C PRO A 37 -18.73 6.91 12.61
N ARG A 38 -18.19 5.80 12.08
CA ARG A 38 -16.85 5.78 11.45
C ARG A 38 -16.79 6.68 10.23
N LEU A 39 -17.80 6.61 9.36
CA LEU A 39 -17.89 7.49 8.20
C LEU A 39 -18.03 8.95 8.62
N ALA A 40 -18.81 9.26 9.67
CA ALA A 40 -18.92 10.63 10.18
C ALA A 40 -17.57 11.18 10.68
N TRP A 41 -16.76 10.36 11.35
CA TRP A 41 -15.39 10.72 11.73
C TRP A 41 -14.49 10.98 10.52
N LEU A 42 -14.51 10.07 9.55
CA LEU A 42 -13.72 10.22 8.32
C LEU A 42 -14.04 11.51 7.59
N ASN A 43 -15.32 11.87 7.44
CA ASN A 43 -15.72 13.15 6.82
C ASN A 43 -15.14 14.36 7.57
N ARG A 44 -15.15 14.34 8.91
CA ARG A 44 -14.60 15.45 9.71
C ARG A 44 -13.09 15.57 9.56
N ILE A 45 -12.39 14.44 9.46
CA ILE A 45 -10.93 14.41 9.27
C ILE A 45 -10.57 14.82 7.84
N ALA A 46 -11.28 14.31 6.83
CA ALA A 46 -11.08 14.66 5.42
C ALA A 46 -11.34 16.14 5.12
N ALA A 47 -12.18 16.81 5.91
CA ALA A 47 -12.40 18.25 5.81
C ALA A 47 -11.18 19.10 6.24
N LEU A 48 -10.24 18.51 6.98
CA LEU A 48 -9.05 19.20 7.52
C LEU A 48 -7.73 18.67 6.95
N HIS A 49 -7.69 17.39 6.58
CA HIS A 49 -6.49 16.71 6.13
C HIS A 49 -6.75 15.96 4.83
N PRO A 50 -5.77 15.90 3.91
CA PRO A 50 -5.84 15.00 2.78
C PRO A 50 -5.96 13.54 3.26
N VAL A 51 -6.75 12.76 2.54
CA VAL A 51 -6.98 11.33 2.82
C VAL A 51 -6.64 10.49 1.61
N SER A 52 -5.87 9.42 1.80
CA SER A 52 -5.71 8.30 0.86
C SER A 52 -6.66 7.17 1.24
N LEU A 53 -7.14 6.42 0.24
CA LEU A 53 -7.86 5.17 0.45
C LEU A 53 -7.01 4.02 -0.10
N HIS A 54 -6.62 3.09 0.78
CA HIS A 54 -5.94 1.87 0.38
C HIS A 54 -6.86 0.68 0.61
N GLY A 55 -7.40 0.14 -0.48
CA GLY A 55 -8.27 -1.03 -0.46
C GLY A 55 -7.51 -2.30 -0.12
N VAL A 56 -8.23 -3.30 0.39
CA VAL A 56 -7.68 -4.64 0.68
C VAL A 56 -8.59 -5.79 0.21
N ALA A 57 -9.71 -5.48 -0.45
CA ALA A 57 -10.79 -6.44 -0.67
C ALA A 57 -11.30 -6.55 -2.12
N LEU A 58 -10.74 -5.82 -3.10
CA LEU A 58 -11.20 -5.91 -4.50
C LEU A 58 -10.67 -7.16 -5.20
N SER A 59 -9.62 -7.78 -4.67
CA SER A 59 -9.06 -9.02 -5.21
C SER A 59 -8.68 -8.91 -6.68
N LEU A 60 -7.98 -7.85 -7.09
CA LEU A 60 -7.77 -7.56 -8.52
C LEU A 60 -7.05 -8.69 -9.29
N ALA A 61 -6.33 -9.58 -8.59
CA ALA A 61 -5.71 -10.79 -9.16
C ALA A 61 -6.63 -12.00 -9.32
N ALA A 62 -7.87 -11.97 -8.82
CA ALA A 62 -8.83 -13.10 -8.82
C ALA A 62 -9.24 -13.56 -10.21
N ASP A 63 -9.74 -14.81 -10.31
CA ASP A 63 -10.25 -15.48 -11.52
C ASP A 63 -11.59 -14.96 -12.00
N ALA A 64 -12.16 -14.02 -11.26
CA ALA A 64 -13.36 -13.29 -11.61
C ALA A 64 -13.12 -11.79 -11.75
N PRO A 65 -14.01 -11.07 -12.45
CA PRO A 65 -14.08 -9.62 -12.35
C PRO A 65 -14.33 -9.16 -10.90
N PRO A 66 -13.92 -7.93 -10.53
CA PRO A 66 -14.18 -7.40 -9.19
C PRO A 66 -15.69 -7.29 -8.91
N ASP A 67 -16.06 -7.48 -7.66
CA ASP A 67 -17.46 -7.39 -7.21
C ASP A 67 -18.03 -5.99 -7.52
N GLN A 68 -19.11 -5.96 -8.31
CA GLN A 68 -19.72 -4.71 -8.75
C GLN A 68 -20.35 -3.91 -7.60
N ASP A 69 -20.97 -4.59 -6.63
CA ASP A 69 -21.58 -3.92 -5.48
C ASP A 69 -20.49 -3.32 -4.57
N HIS A 70 -19.36 -4.02 -4.41
CA HIS A 70 -18.19 -3.47 -3.74
C HIS A 70 -17.67 -2.23 -4.46
N LEU A 71 -17.47 -2.30 -5.78
CA LEU A 71 -16.99 -1.16 -6.56
C LEU A 71 -17.93 0.05 -6.45
N GLN A 72 -19.25 -0.14 -6.42
CA GLN A 72 -20.20 0.95 -6.23
C GLN A 72 -20.11 1.56 -4.83
N ARG A 73 -19.90 0.76 -3.78
CA ARG A 73 -19.65 1.28 -2.42
C ARG A 73 -18.35 2.07 -2.34
N LEU A 74 -17.27 1.57 -2.95
CA LEU A 74 -15.99 2.29 -3.03
C LEU A 74 -16.14 3.58 -3.82
N ARG A 75 -16.87 3.55 -4.94
CA ARG A 75 -17.16 4.75 -5.73
C ARG A 75 -17.89 5.81 -4.90
N ALA A 76 -18.95 5.41 -4.19
CA ALA A 76 -19.70 6.33 -3.34
C ALA A 76 -18.82 6.94 -2.24
N LEU A 77 -17.92 6.16 -1.64
CA LEU A 77 -16.97 6.67 -0.66
C LEU A 77 -15.95 7.63 -1.29
N CYS A 78 -15.43 7.32 -2.48
CA CYS A 78 -14.54 8.20 -3.24
C CYS A 78 -15.20 9.54 -3.57
N ASP A 79 -16.46 9.53 -4.02
CA ASP A 79 -17.22 10.74 -4.33
C ASP A 79 -17.48 11.59 -3.07
N GLN A 80 -17.61 10.94 -1.90
CA GLN A 80 -17.87 11.63 -0.64
C GLN A 80 -16.61 12.21 0.02
N ILE A 81 -15.50 11.47 0.00
CA ILE A 81 -14.25 11.84 0.68
C ILE A 81 -13.29 12.63 -0.22
N GLU A 82 -13.46 12.53 -1.55
CA GLU A 82 -12.56 13.09 -2.55
C GLU A 82 -11.07 12.80 -2.25
N PRO A 83 -10.69 11.51 -2.08
CA PRO A 83 -9.36 11.17 -1.57
C PRO A 83 -8.27 11.55 -2.57
N VAL A 84 -7.09 11.92 -2.08
CA VAL A 84 -5.96 12.35 -2.93
C VAL A 84 -5.31 11.20 -3.68
N LEU A 85 -5.35 10.00 -3.10
CA LEU A 85 -4.82 8.76 -3.65
C LEU A 85 -5.83 7.64 -3.42
N VAL A 86 -5.84 6.67 -4.34
CA VAL A 86 -6.59 5.42 -4.21
C VAL A 86 -5.68 4.29 -4.67
N SER A 87 -5.46 3.31 -3.81
CA SER A 87 -4.61 2.16 -4.07
C SER A 87 -5.31 0.85 -3.70
N GLU A 88 -4.77 -0.25 -4.19
CA GLU A 88 -5.20 -1.62 -3.88
C GLU A 88 -3.99 -2.56 -3.94
N HIS A 89 -4.03 -3.63 -3.16
CA HIS A 89 -3.17 -4.78 -3.30
C HIS A 89 -3.40 -5.54 -4.61
N LEU A 90 -2.32 -6.12 -5.10
CA LEU A 90 -2.34 -7.10 -6.18
C LEU A 90 -2.50 -8.52 -5.62
N ALA A 91 -3.70 -8.88 -5.15
CA ALA A 91 -3.90 -10.14 -4.43
C ALA A 91 -5.15 -10.94 -4.84
N TRP A 92 -5.13 -12.22 -4.46
CA TRP A 92 -6.32 -13.06 -4.31
C TRP A 92 -6.87 -12.90 -2.90
N SER A 93 -7.97 -12.18 -2.74
CA SER A 93 -8.86 -12.36 -1.59
C SER A 93 -10.03 -13.28 -1.89
N THR A 94 -10.24 -13.68 -3.16
CA THR A 94 -11.12 -14.79 -3.55
C THR A 94 -10.52 -15.67 -4.65
N TRP A 95 -10.57 -17.00 -4.49
CA TRP A 95 -10.20 -17.98 -5.52
C TRP A 95 -11.22 -19.14 -5.54
N GLN A 96 -11.72 -19.53 -6.72
CA GLN A 96 -12.74 -20.58 -6.86
C GLN A 96 -13.98 -20.38 -5.96
N GLY A 97 -14.34 -19.13 -5.66
CA GLY A 97 -15.48 -18.78 -4.80
C GLY A 97 -15.21 -18.86 -3.29
N HIS A 98 -13.97 -19.08 -2.85
CA HIS A 98 -13.59 -19.04 -1.44
C HIS A 98 -12.77 -17.80 -1.10
N TYR A 99 -13.09 -17.16 0.02
CA TYR A 99 -12.33 -16.01 0.53
C TYR A 99 -11.05 -16.47 1.22
N HIS A 100 -9.93 -15.87 0.88
CA HIS A 100 -8.63 -16.11 1.51
C HIS A 100 -8.09 -14.79 2.08
N PRO A 101 -7.89 -14.68 3.41
CA PRO A 101 -7.44 -13.44 4.04
C PRO A 101 -5.97 -13.14 3.76
N ASP A 102 -5.16 -14.18 3.57
CA ASP A 102 -3.73 -14.06 3.32
C ASP A 102 -3.54 -13.92 1.81
N LEU A 103 -3.32 -12.69 1.34
CA LEU A 103 -3.10 -12.29 -0.06
C LEU A 103 -2.29 -13.37 -0.84
N LEU A 104 -2.98 -14.32 -1.47
CA LEU A 104 -2.32 -15.53 -1.93
C LEU A 104 -1.45 -15.24 -3.16
N PRO A 105 -0.24 -15.83 -3.25
CA PRO A 105 0.61 -15.65 -4.40
C PRO A 105 -0.01 -16.33 -5.63
N PHE A 106 0.14 -15.69 -6.79
CA PHE A 106 -0.36 -16.22 -8.07
C PHE A 106 0.75 -16.32 -9.11
N PRO A 107 0.68 -17.31 -10.03
CA PRO A 107 1.62 -17.36 -11.15
C PRO A 107 1.44 -16.12 -12.04
N ARG A 108 2.52 -15.38 -12.25
CA ARG A 108 2.55 -14.21 -13.15
C ARG A 108 2.63 -14.68 -14.61
N SER A 109 1.56 -15.30 -15.09
CA SER A 109 1.44 -15.77 -16.48
C SER A 109 0.91 -14.66 -17.39
N ASN A 110 1.00 -14.88 -18.70
CA ASN A 110 0.40 -13.98 -19.69
C ASN A 110 -1.13 -13.84 -19.54
N GLU A 111 -1.82 -14.94 -19.19
CA GLU A 111 -3.27 -14.93 -18.93
C GLU A 111 -3.60 -14.13 -17.67
N ALA A 112 -2.79 -14.28 -16.61
CA ALA A 112 -2.95 -13.49 -15.39
C ALA A 112 -2.77 -12.00 -15.67
N LEU A 113 -1.74 -11.63 -16.43
CA LEU A 113 -1.47 -10.25 -16.84
C LEU A 113 -2.66 -9.63 -17.58
N GLN A 114 -3.22 -10.34 -18.56
CA GLN A 114 -4.36 -9.85 -19.33
C GLN A 114 -5.58 -9.62 -18.42
N ARG A 115 -5.96 -10.62 -17.64
CA ARG A 115 -7.13 -10.56 -16.75
C ARG A 115 -6.99 -9.45 -15.70
N ILE A 116 -5.81 -9.32 -15.09
CA ILE A 116 -5.54 -8.28 -14.08
C ILE A 116 -5.60 -6.90 -14.71
N ALA A 117 -5.04 -6.71 -15.90
CA ALA A 117 -5.14 -5.45 -16.61
C ALA A 117 -6.61 -5.06 -16.89
N GLU A 118 -7.45 -6.01 -17.29
CA GLU A 118 -8.89 -5.79 -17.47
C GLU A 118 -9.60 -5.43 -16.14
N ASN A 119 -9.25 -6.10 -15.04
CA ASN A 119 -9.83 -5.82 -13.72
C ASN A 119 -9.46 -4.42 -13.21
N ILE A 120 -8.20 -4.01 -13.39
CA ILE A 120 -7.74 -2.65 -13.08
C ILE A 120 -8.49 -1.63 -13.93
N GLN A 121 -8.63 -1.87 -15.24
CA GLN A 121 -9.37 -0.96 -16.12
C GLN A 121 -10.84 -0.81 -15.68
N ARG A 122 -11.54 -1.92 -15.40
CA ARG A 122 -12.92 -1.89 -14.86
C ARG A 122 -13.01 -1.08 -13.57
N CYS A 123 -12.07 -1.27 -12.65
CA CYS A 123 -12.03 -0.50 -11.41
C CYS A 123 -11.86 1.00 -11.68
N GLN A 124 -10.86 1.39 -12.48
CA GLN A 124 -10.61 2.79 -12.83
C GLN A 124 -11.80 3.43 -13.57
N GLU A 125 -12.49 2.69 -14.44
CA GLU A 125 -13.69 3.15 -15.14
C GLU A 125 -14.84 3.43 -14.18
N VAL A 126 -15.13 2.52 -13.24
CA VAL A 126 -16.19 2.71 -12.24
C VAL A 126 -15.84 3.85 -11.28
N LEU A 127 -14.61 3.89 -10.79
CA LEU A 127 -14.15 4.95 -9.88
C LEU A 127 -13.96 6.31 -10.59
N GLY A 128 -13.86 6.32 -11.91
CA GLY A 128 -13.61 7.53 -12.70
C GLY A 128 -12.24 8.14 -12.47
N ARG A 129 -11.26 7.36 -12.01
CA ARG A 129 -9.92 7.85 -11.64
C ARG A 129 -8.84 6.77 -11.73
N ARG A 130 -7.58 7.22 -11.81
CA ARG A 130 -6.41 6.35 -11.72
C ARG A 130 -6.30 5.78 -10.31
N ILE A 131 -6.01 4.48 -10.22
CA ILE A 131 -5.64 3.81 -8.98
C ILE A 131 -4.16 3.41 -9.02
N SER A 132 -3.61 3.07 -7.86
CA SER A 132 -2.28 2.48 -7.74
C SER A 132 -2.33 1.05 -7.25
N ILE A 133 -1.38 0.23 -7.72
CA ILE A 133 -1.29 -1.18 -7.38
C ILE A 133 -0.04 -1.41 -6.53
N GLU A 134 -0.22 -2.09 -5.40
CA GLU A 134 0.87 -2.40 -4.49
C GLU A 134 1.60 -3.70 -4.82
N ASN A 135 2.91 -3.73 -4.59
CA ASN A 135 3.71 -4.95 -4.62
C ASN A 135 3.44 -5.81 -3.37
N PRO A 136 3.09 -7.10 -3.52
CA PRO A 136 2.83 -7.98 -2.38
C PRO A 136 4.13 -8.41 -1.67
N SER A 137 4.00 -8.86 -0.44
CA SER A 137 5.02 -9.66 0.26
C SER A 137 4.99 -11.13 -0.21
N HIS A 138 6.15 -11.79 -0.23
CA HIS A 138 6.29 -13.20 -0.64
C HIS A 138 7.00 -14.04 0.43
N TYR A 139 6.41 -15.18 0.75
CA TYR A 139 6.92 -16.11 1.75
C TYR A 139 7.51 -17.39 1.14
N LEU A 140 7.05 -17.76 -0.06
CA LEU A 140 7.43 -18.99 -0.73
C LEU A 140 7.66 -18.74 -2.21
N GLN A 141 8.63 -19.45 -2.78
CA GLN A 141 8.88 -19.39 -4.21
C GLN A 141 7.81 -20.17 -4.97
N LEU A 142 6.98 -19.44 -5.71
CA LEU A 142 6.01 -20.03 -6.64
C LEU A 142 6.68 -20.32 -7.99
N GLN A 143 6.28 -21.41 -8.64
CA GLN A 143 6.77 -21.81 -9.96
C GLN A 143 5.75 -21.46 -11.05
N GLY A 144 6.18 -21.46 -12.32
CA GLY A 144 5.29 -21.22 -13.46
C GLY A 144 5.04 -19.73 -13.78
N HIS A 145 5.99 -18.87 -13.42
CA HIS A 145 5.97 -17.47 -13.84
C HIS A 145 6.47 -17.34 -15.28
N ASP A 146 5.68 -16.68 -16.13
CA ASP A 146 6.16 -16.18 -17.43
C ASP A 146 6.92 -14.86 -17.26
N TRP A 147 6.60 -14.11 -16.21
CA TRP A 147 7.13 -12.77 -15.93
C TRP A 147 7.85 -12.69 -14.58
N ASP A 148 8.98 -11.98 -14.56
CA ASP A 148 9.53 -11.41 -13.34
C ASP A 148 8.55 -10.43 -12.70
N GLU A 149 8.64 -10.20 -11.40
CA GLU A 149 7.71 -9.32 -10.69
C GLU A 149 7.70 -7.90 -11.25
N ILE A 150 8.90 -7.33 -11.38
CA ILE A 150 9.07 -5.93 -11.74
C ILE A 150 8.60 -5.73 -13.17
N ASP A 151 8.94 -6.66 -14.07
CA ASP A 151 8.51 -6.62 -15.47
C ASP A 151 6.98 -6.77 -15.59
N PHE A 152 6.35 -7.59 -14.73
CA PHE A 152 4.90 -7.74 -14.67
C PHE A 152 4.21 -6.45 -14.20
N LEU A 153 4.70 -5.82 -13.13
CA LEU A 153 4.16 -4.56 -12.61
C LEU A 153 4.35 -3.41 -13.61
N ASP A 154 5.52 -3.32 -14.24
CA ASP A 154 5.80 -2.31 -15.28
C ASP A 154 4.85 -2.48 -16.47
N GLU A 155 4.67 -3.71 -16.96
CA GLU A 155 3.75 -4.00 -18.06
C GLU A 155 2.28 -3.73 -17.70
N LEU A 156 1.86 -4.00 -16.45
CA LEU A 156 0.52 -3.60 -15.97
C LEU A 156 0.34 -2.09 -16.03
N THR A 157 1.32 -1.31 -15.57
CA THR A 157 1.24 0.15 -15.61
C THR A 157 1.17 0.65 -17.05
N ARG A 158 1.91 0.04 -17.98
CA ARG A 158 1.90 0.39 -19.40
C ARG A 158 0.54 0.12 -20.06
N ARG A 159 -0.13 -0.97 -19.70
CA ARG A 159 -1.43 -1.37 -20.29
C ARG A 159 -2.63 -0.60 -19.72
N THR A 160 -2.56 -0.23 -18.44
CA THR A 160 -3.72 0.29 -17.71
C THR A 160 -3.60 1.75 -17.34
N GLY A 161 -2.38 2.30 -17.38
CA GLY A 161 -2.08 3.62 -16.86
C GLY A 161 -2.14 3.70 -15.32
N CYS A 162 -2.28 2.59 -14.59
CA CYS A 162 -2.28 2.60 -13.13
C CYS A 162 -0.94 3.10 -12.56
N GLY A 163 -0.97 3.60 -11.33
CA GLY A 163 0.23 3.87 -10.55
C GLY A 163 0.74 2.61 -9.85
N LEU A 164 1.88 2.73 -9.20
CA LEU A 164 2.36 1.73 -8.25
C LEU A 164 2.47 2.37 -6.87
N LEU A 165 1.95 1.64 -5.89
CA LEU A 165 2.28 1.84 -4.50
C LEU A 165 3.47 0.93 -4.20
N LEU A 166 4.57 1.48 -3.72
CA LEU A 166 5.75 0.70 -3.38
C LEU A 166 5.84 0.54 -1.87
N ASP A 167 5.46 -0.63 -1.37
CA ASP A 167 5.74 -0.99 0.01
C ASP A 167 7.17 -1.54 0.13
N ILE A 168 8.01 -0.87 0.91
CA ILE A 168 9.42 -1.24 1.11
C ILE A 168 9.56 -2.37 2.13
N ASN A 169 8.65 -2.47 3.10
CA ASN A 169 8.61 -3.58 4.04
C ASN A 169 8.37 -4.90 3.30
N ASN A 170 7.44 -4.94 2.36
CA ASN A 170 7.13 -6.08 1.48
C ASN A 170 8.35 -6.50 0.69
N VAL A 171 9.10 -5.55 0.12
CA VAL A 171 10.36 -5.84 -0.56
C VAL A 171 11.39 -6.45 0.39
N TYR A 172 11.53 -5.90 1.60
CA TYR A 172 12.49 -6.38 2.60
C TYR A 172 12.14 -7.79 3.11
N VAL A 173 10.89 -8.01 3.50
CA VAL A 173 10.36 -9.32 3.94
C VAL A 173 10.55 -10.37 2.84
N SER A 174 10.16 -10.04 1.61
CA SER A 174 10.31 -10.95 0.46
C SER A 174 11.77 -11.29 0.17
N ALA A 175 12.65 -10.28 0.20
CA ALA A 175 14.07 -10.46 -0.05
C ALA A 175 14.74 -11.34 1.00
N HIS A 176 14.38 -11.13 2.28
CA HIS A 176 14.84 -11.96 3.38
C HIS A 176 14.38 -13.41 3.21
N ASN A 177 13.09 -13.62 3.01
CA ASN A 177 12.50 -14.96 2.99
C ASN A 177 12.90 -15.78 1.76
N LEU A 178 13.10 -15.14 0.61
CA LEU A 178 13.43 -15.81 -0.66
C LEU A 178 14.92 -15.71 -1.06
N GLY A 179 15.73 -14.97 -0.31
CA GLY A 179 17.18 -14.87 -0.51
C GLY A 179 17.59 -14.04 -1.74
N PHE A 180 16.78 -13.06 -2.17
CA PHE A 180 17.17 -12.11 -3.21
C PHE A 180 17.61 -10.75 -2.63
N SER A 181 18.15 -9.86 -3.46
CA SER A 181 18.60 -8.54 -3.01
C SER A 181 17.48 -7.49 -3.09
N ALA A 182 17.04 -6.98 -1.93
CA ALA A 182 16.09 -5.86 -1.84
C ALA A 182 16.62 -4.59 -2.56
N THR A 183 17.90 -4.28 -2.39
CA THR A 183 18.57 -3.18 -3.12
C THR A 183 18.44 -3.35 -4.63
N ALA A 184 18.75 -4.54 -5.17
CA ALA A 184 18.64 -4.79 -6.61
C ALA A 184 17.19 -4.73 -7.12
N TYR A 185 16.23 -5.16 -6.28
CA TYR A 185 14.80 -5.01 -6.56
C TYR A 185 14.44 -3.51 -6.69
N LEU A 186 14.79 -2.71 -5.68
CA LEU A 186 14.51 -1.27 -5.68
C LEU A 186 15.23 -0.52 -6.81
N ASP A 187 16.41 -0.96 -7.24
CA ASP A 187 17.13 -0.35 -8.36
C ASP A 187 16.50 -0.65 -9.73
N ARG A 188 15.68 -1.70 -9.83
CA ARG A 188 14.92 -2.05 -11.05
C ARG A 188 13.50 -1.52 -11.04
N PHE A 189 12.90 -1.28 -9.87
CA PHE A 189 11.50 -0.85 -9.77
C PHE A 189 11.21 0.43 -10.61
N PRO A 190 10.07 0.50 -11.34
CA PRO A 190 9.79 1.56 -12.31
C PRO A 190 9.49 2.90 -11.63
N ALA A 191 10.54 3.70 -11.46
CA ALA A 191 10.54 4.95 -10.69
C ALA A 191 9.47 5.97 -11.10
N GLN A 192 9.06 5.97 -12.37
CA GLN A 192 8.05 6.89 -12.91
C GLN A 192 6.62 6.47 -12.55
N ALA A 193 6.39 5.18 -12.29
CA ALA A 193 5.08 4.64 -11.93
C ALA A 193 4.78 4.78 -10.43
N ILE A 194 5.80 4.98 -9.58
CA ILE A 194 5.64 5.13 -8.13
C ILE A 194 4.84 6.41 -7.83
N THR A 195 3.63 6.22 -7.31
CA THR A 195 2.75 7.31 -6.86
C THR A 195 2.76 7.47 -5.35
N GLU A 196 3.10 6.41 -4.63
CA GLU A 196 3.03 6.31 -3.18
C GLU A 196 4.05 5.28 -2.69
N VAL A 197 4.53 5.46 -1.47
CA VAL A 197 5.46 4.55 -0.79
C VAL A 197 4.89 4.22 0.59
N HIS A 198 4.91 2.96 0.97
CA HIS A 198 4.58 2.55 2.33
C HIS A 198 5.84 2.10 3.07
N LEU A 199 5.84 2.38 4.38
CA LEU A 199 6.86 1.98 5.33
C LEU A 199 6.15 1.39 6.56
N ALA A 200 6.44 0.13 6.84
CA ALA A 200 5.93 -0.59 7.99
C ALA A 200 7.06 -1.33 8.72
N GLY A 201 6.73 -1.89 9.88
CA GLY A 201 7.53 -2.91 10.54
C GLY A 201 6.98 -4.32 10.30
N HIS A 202 7.78 -5.30 10.65
CA HIS A 202 7.49 -6.73 10.52
C HIS A 202 7.82 -7.46 11.82
N SER A 203 7.32 -8.69 11.95
CA SER A 203 7.64 -9.60 13.06
C SER A 203 8.37 -10.84 12.57
N ASP A 204 9.07 -11.53 13.45
CA ASP A 204 9.54 -12.88 13.18
C ASP A 204 8.38 -13.89 13.27
N ASP A 205 8.46 -15.01 12.54
CA ASP A 205 7.60 -16.16 12.76
C ASP A 205 7.93 -16.86 14.09
N ASP A 206 7.06 -17.75 14.55
CA ASP A 206 7.24 -18.47 15.83
C ASP A 206 8.57 -19.28 15.90
N GLN A 207 9.16 -19.60 14.74
CA GLN A 207 10.43 -20.33 14.63
C GLN A 207 11.65 -19.42 14.41
N GLY A 208 11.46 -18.11 14.20
CA GLY A 208 12.52 -17.12 13.98
C GLY A 208 13.27 -17.24 12.65
N SER A 209 12.67 -17.91 11.66
CA SER A 209 13.28 -18.18 10.35
C SER A 209 12.69 -17.35 9.22
N LEU A 210 11.43 -16.90 9.38
CA LEU A 210 10.73 -16.09 8.40
C LEU A 210 10.36 -14.75 9.01
N LEU A 211 10.43 -13.69 8.20
CA LEU A 211 9.80 -12.42 8.53
C LEU A 211 8.35 -12.46 8.06
N ILE A 212 7.46 -11.94 8.90
CA ILE A 212 6.03 -11.80 8.67
C ILE A 212 5.69 -10.33 8.49
N ASP A 213 4.98 -10.06 7.41
CA ASP A 213 4.47 -8.75 7.05
C ASP A 213 3.29 -8.35 7.95
N SER A 214 3.58 -8.14 9.23
CA SER A 214 2.58 -7.97 10.29
C SER A 214 2.07 -6.54 10.43
N HIS A 215 2.85 -5.56 9.96
CA HIS A 215 2.56 -4.13 10.10
C HIS A 215 2.23 -3.73 11.55
N ASP A 216 2.85 -4.41 12.52
CA ASP A 216 2.56 -4.27 13.95
C ASP A 216 3.78 -3.81 14.78
N ALA A 217 4.91 -3.61 14.13
CA ALA A 217 6.19 -3.21 14.73
C ALA A 217 6.70 -1.88 14.18
N LEU A 218 7.61 -1.22 14.91
CA LEU A 218 8.33 -0.04 14.42
C LEU A 218 9.05 -0.36 13.10
N VAL A 219 9.14 0.63 12.21
CA VAL A 219 9.86 0.50 10.96
C VAL A 219 11.31 0.19 11.26
N ALA A 220 11.78 -0.96 10.78
CA ALA A 220 13.12 -1.45 11.09
C ALA A 220 14.19 -0.62 10.34
N GLU A 221 15.39 -0.51 10.92
CA GLU A 221 16.50 0.24 10.31
C GLU A 221 16.87 -0.23 8.89
N PRO A 222 16.87 -1.53 8.55
CA PRO A 222 17.07 -1.97 7.17
C PRO A 222 16.02 -1.42 6.19
N VAL A 223 14.77 -1.27 6.61
CA VAL A 223 13.68 -0.68 5.80
C VAL A 223 13.93 0.82 5.63
N TRP A 224 14.34 1.53 6.68
CA TRP A 224 14.76 2.94 6.58
C TRP A 224 15.95 3.14 5.64
N ALA A 225 16.92 2.23 5.65
CA ALA A 225 18.08 2.28 4.75
C ALA A 225 17.66 2.13 3.28
N LEU A 226 16.76 1.17 2.99
CA LEU A 226 16.16 0.98 1.67
C LEU A 226 15.35 2.21 1.23
N TYR A 227 14.60 2.82 2.15
CA TYR A 227 13.85 4.06 1.86
C TYR A 227 14.78 5.23 1.51
N ARG A 228 15.89 5.43 2.25
CA ARG A 228 16.88 6.45 1.91
C ARG A 228 17.50 6.22 0.53
N GLN A 229 17.81 4.96 0.18
CA GLN A 229 18.28 4.60 -1.16
C GLN A 229 17.24 4.95 -2.22
N LEU A 230 15.98 4.56 -2.02
CA LEU A 230 14.89 4.85 -2.95
C LEU A 230 14.74 6.35 -3.18
N VAL A 231 14.61 7.15 -2.12
CA VAL A 231 14.44 8.60 -2.20
C VAL A 231 15.62 9.27 -2.91
N SER A 232 16.85 8.80 -2.68
CA SER A 232 18.04 9.28 -3.41
C SER A 232 17.96 9.00 -4.92
N ARG A 233 17.41 7.84 -5.31
CA ARG A 233 17.29 7.42 -6.71
C ARG A 233 16.13 8.11 -7.44
N VAL A 234 14.95 8.19 -6.81
CA VAL A 234 13.69 8.55 -7.50
C VAL A 234 13.10 9.88 -7.04
N GLY A 235 13.70 10.52 -6.04
CA GLY A 235 13.17 11.70 -5.38
C GLY A 235 12.03 11.38 -4.40
N PRO A 236 11.54 12.39 -3.67
CA PRO A 236 10.47 12.21 -2.69
C PRO A 236 9.14 11.85 -3.37
N ARG A 237 8.45 10.87 -2.81
CA ARG A 237 7.07 10.48 -3.14
C ARG A 237 6.21 10.61 -1.89
N PRO A 238 4.87 10.74 -1.99
CA PRO A 238 4.02 10.58 -0.83
C PRO A 238 4.36 9.27 -0.11
N THR A 239 4.64 9.37 1.19
CA THR A 239 5.09 8.21 1.98
C THR A 239 4.20 8.05 3.19
N LEU A 240 3.67 6.86 3.41
CA LEU A 240 2.87 6.53 4.59
C LEU A 240 3.72 5.74 5.59
N ILE A 241 3.58 6.08 6.88
CA ILE A 241 3.89 5.11 7.94
C ILE A 241 2.66 4.28 8.20
N GLU A 242 2.76 3.00 7.89
CA GLU A 242 1.67 2.05 8.04
C GLU A 242 1.76 1.31 9.37
N ARG A 243 0.62 1.21 10.03
CA ARG A 243 0.46 0.48 11.29
C ARG A 243 -0.94 -0.10 11.37
N ASP A 244 -1.03 -1.42 11.26
CA ASP A 244 -2.30 -2.13 11.22
C ASP A 244 -2.73 -2.70 12.57
N ASP A 245 -1.77 -3.16 13.36
CA ASP A 245 -2.01 -3.73 14.68
C ASP A 245 -0.97 -3.23 15.70
N LYS A 246 -1.13 -3.61 16.97
CA LYS A 246 -0.30 -3.17 18.12
C LYS A 246 -0.06 -1.66 18.09
N LEU A 247 -1.15 -0.93 17.89
CA LEU A 247 -1.19 0.51 17.69
C LEU A 247 -0.40 1.24 18.81
N PRO A 248 0.72 1.89 18.49
CA PRO A 248 1.49 2.63 19.48
C PRO A 248 0.78 3.96 19.82
N PRO A 249 1.25 4.74 20.79
CA PRO A 249 0.78 6.10 20.97
C PRO A 249 0.89 6.92 19.67
N PHE A 250 -0.11 7.74 19.36
CA PHE A 250 -0.13 8.59 18.15
C PHE A 250 1.15 9.44 17.97
N THR A 251 1.75 9.87 19.07
CA THR A 251 3.00 10.62 19.06
C THR A 251 4.19 9.81 18.54
N GLU A 252 4.19 8.49 18.72
CA GLU A 252 5.22 7.60 18.18
C GLU A 252 5.07 7.41 16.67
N LEU A 253 3.83 7.26 16.16
CA LEU A 253 3.58 7.29 14.71
C LEU A 253 4.02 8.61 14.08
N LEU A 254 3.74 9.73 14.74
CA LEU A 254 4.22 11.05 14.29
C LEU A 254 5.75 11.17 14.30
N ALA A 255 6.43 10.47 15.22
CA ALA A 255 7.88 10.45 15.27
C ALA A 255 8.45 9.68 14.06
N GLU A 256 7.94 8.49 13.75
CA GLU A 256 8.32 7.73 12.53
C GLU A 256 8.03 8.54 11.26
N ARG A 257 6.85 9.17 11.19
CA ARG A 257 6.50 10.07 10.08
C ARG A 257 7.49 11.21 9.94
N SER A 258 7.98 11.77 11.05
CA SER A 258 8.95 12.86 11.03
C SER A 258 10.32 12.41 10.51
N ILE A 259 10.70 11.16 10.75
CA ILE A 259 11.89 10.55 10.14
C ILE A 259 11.71 10.47 8.62
N ALA A 260 10.59 9.90 8.16
CA ALA A 260 10.29 9.81 6.73
C ALA A 260 10.27 11.20 6.07
N GLN A 261 9.63 12.18 6.69
CA GLN A 261 9.58 13.56 6.20
C GLN A 261 10.97 14.19 6.08
N SER A 262 11.86 13.93 7.05
CA SER A 262 13.23 14.46 7.06
C SER A 262 14.06 13.87 5.92
N ILE A 263 13.92 12.57 5.65
CA ILE A 263 14.57 11.88 4.53
C ILE A 263 14.12 12.49 3.18
N MET A 264 12.82 12.81 3.06
CA MET A 264 12.27 13.43 1.84
C MET A 264 12.78 14.85 1.60
N THR A 265 12.99 15.64 2.64
CA THR A 265 13.42 17.04 2.53
C THR A 265 14.93 17.20 2.40
N CYS A 266 15.71 16.22 2.86
CA CYS A 266 17.17 16.24 2.82
C CYS A 266 17.74 14.99 2.13
N PRO A 267 17.50 14.78 0.82
CA PRO A 267 18.06 13.63 0.10
C PRO A 267 19.59 13.73 0.07
N GLY A 268 20.29 12.84 0.78
CA GLY A 268 21.76 12.75 0.76
C GLY A 268 22.51 13.14 2.04
N VAL A 269 21.81 13.54 3.11
CA VAL A 269 22.43 13.66 4.44
C VAL A 269 22.01 12.44 5.26
N LEU A 270 22.93 11.48 5.42
CA LEU A 270 22.77 10.43 6.43
C LEU A 270 22.91 11.09 7.81
N PRO A 271 22.02 10.82 8.79
CA PRO A 271 22.25 11.20 10.18
C PRO A 271 23.50 10.51 10.74
#